data_AF-A0A0Q5H6A3-F1
#
_entry.id   AF-A0A0Q5H6A3-F1
#
_cell.length_a   1.000
_cell.length_b   1.000
_cell.length_c   1.000
_cell.angle_alpha   90.00
_cell.angle_beta   90.00
_cell.angle_gamma   90.00
#
_symmetry.space_group_name_H-M   'P 1'
#
loop_
_entity.id
_entity.type
_entity.pdbx_description
1 polymer ?
#
loop_
_entity_poly.entity_id
_entity_poly.type
_entity_poly.pdbx_seq_one_letter_code
_entity_poly.pdbx_strand_id
1 'polypeptide(L)'
;MSDLFGDEMNWLDDTPSADPAIQVEYKAALGGFLVQFNALENMLADILEMSFRSLKRRDLYRGNEPFEKRLMTLELVGLALPRMHTPNFPELRSLADERNKLAYGHFDQNPYSGEYRVISRGGVARELSAAQIRALEDRALVAWNDVRSCLAFHWFDPDGSMLRRDE
;
A
#
# COMPACT_ATOMS: atom_id res chain seq x y z
N MET A 1 -33.58 -61.33 12.91
CA MET A 1 -33.50 -60.43 11.73
C MET A 1 -33.09 -59.07 12.22
N SER A 2 -31.86 -59.01 12.74
CA SER A 2 -31.07 -57.80 12.93
C SER A 2 -30.32 -57.53 11.62
N ASP A 3 -29.92 -56.28 11.41
CA ASP A 3 -29.04 -55.78 10.33
C ASP A 3 -29.76 -55.15 9.11
N LEU A 4 -30.26 -53.92 9.33
CA LEU A 4 -30.48 -52.92 8.27
C LEU A 4 -29.96 -51.53 8.70
N PHE A 5 -28.86 -51.50 9.46
CA PHE A 5 -28.04 -50.29 9.63
C PHE A 5 -26.65 -50.60 9.08
N GLY A 6 -26.55 -50.54 7.75
CA GLY A 6 -25.30 -50.60 7.02
C GLY A 6 -24.67 -49.23 7.01
N ASP A 7 -23.43 -49.22 7.50
CA ASP A 7 -22.48 -48.13 7.58
C ASP A 7 -22.21 -47.43 6.24
N GLU A 8 -21.62 -46.24 6.36
CA GLU A 8 -20.70 -45.63 5.37
C GLU A 8 -21.25 -45.12 4.02
N MET A 9 -21.40 -43.80 3.92
CA MET A 9 -20.38 -43.03 3.20
C MET A 9 -20.56 -41.53 3.45
N ASN A 10 -19.70 -41.02 4.32
CA ASN A 10 -19.50 -39.62 4.62
C ASN A 10 -18.86 -38.92 3.40
N TRP A 11 -19.66 -38.53 2.39
CA TRP A 11 -19.20 -37.80 1.20
C TRP A 11 -19.03 -36.29 1.42
N LEU A 12 -19.02 -35.81 2.67
CA LEU A 12 -19.21 -34.38 2.97
C LEU A 12 -18.05 -33.66 3.67
N ASP A 13 -16.87 -34.24 3.82
CA ASP A 13 -15.76 -33.48 4.41
C ASP A 13 -14.36 -33.91 3.93
N ASP A 14 -14.15 -33.91 2.62
CA ASP A 14 -12.80 -34.05 2.03
C ASP A 14 -12.44 -32.82 1.17
N THR A 15 -13.01 -31.66 1.53
CA THR A 15 -12.45 -30.38 1.13
C THR A 15 -11.17 -30.21 1.94
N PRO A 16 -9.99 -30.01 1.34
CA PRO A 16 -8.82 -29.72 2.16
C PRO A 16 -9.08 -28.36 2.79
N SER A 17 -9.42 -28.37 4.08
CA SER A 17 -9.48 -27.18 4.90
C SER A 17 -8.13 -26.49 4.73
N ALA A 18 -8.15 -25.30 4.11
CA ALA A 18 -7.09 -24.31 4.12
C ALA A 18 -6.10 -24.54 5.26
N ASP A 19 -4.83 -24.85 4.96
CA ASP A 19 -3.80 -25.03 5.99
C ASP A 19 -3.79 -23.76 6.87
N PRO A 20 -4.12 -23.88 8.18
CA PRO A 20 -4.20 -22.72 9.06
C PRO A 20 -2.88 -21.94 9.16
N ALA A 21 -1.74 -22.61 9.02
CA ALA A 21 -0.43 -21.96 9.06
C ALA A 21 -0.23 -21.02 7.86
N ILE A 22 -0.65 -21.47 6.68
CA ILE A 22 -0.61 -20.72 5.42
C ILE A 22 -1.52 -19.47 5.53
N GLN A 23 -2.72 -19.62 6.07
CA GLN A 23 -3.62 -18.47 6.28
C GLN A 23 -3.05 -17.42 7.25
N VAL A 24 -2.39 -17.87 8.33
CA VAL A 24 -1.74 -16.97 9.30
C VAL A 24 -0.60 -16.21 8.65
N GLU A 25 0.25 -16.88 7.88
CA GLU A 25 1.37 -16.24 7.20
C GLU A 25 0.89 -15.17 6.20
N TYR A 26 -0.12 -15.48 5.41
CA TYR A 26 -0.71 -14.53 4.47
C TYR A 26 -1.26 -13.28 5.19
N LYS A 27 -2.05 -13.47 6.26
CA LYS A 27 -2.62 -12.36 7.03
C LYS A 27 -1.53 -11.49 7.64
N ALA A 28 -0.44 -12.09 8.11
CA ALA A 28 0.71 -11.37 8.63
C ALA A 28 1.38 -10.53 7.53
N ALA A 29 1.65 -11.11 6.36
CA ALA A 29 2.25 -10.40 5.23
C ALA A 29 1.35 -9.25 4.72
N LEU A 30 0.05 -9.50 4.55
CA LEU A 30 -0.91 -8.47 4.14
C LEU A 30 -0.99 -7.35 5.17
N GLY A 31 -1.05 -7.68 6.46
CA GLY A 31 -1.02 -6.70 7.54
C GLY A 31 0.24 -5.84 7.51
N GLY A 32 1.42 -6.47 7.35
CA GLY A 32 2.71 -5.78 7.23
C GLY A 32 2.72 -4.77 6.08
N PHE A 33 2.36 -5.21 4.88
CA PHE A 33 2.26 -4.33 3.72
C PHE A 33 1.28 -3.16 3.94
N LEU A 34 0.07 -3.41 4.44
CA LEU A 34 -0.92 -2.35 4.66
C LEU A 34 -0.46 -1.33 5.72
N VAL A 35 0.19 -1.78 6.79
CA VAL A 35 0.76 -0.89 7.82
C VAL A 35 1.87 -0.03 7.21
N GLN A 36 2.78 -0.63 6.44
CA GLN A 36 3.86 0.09 5.79
C GLN A 36 3.34 1.09 4.74
N PHE A 37 2.31 0.72 3.98
CA PHE A 37 1.67 1.65 3.03
C PHE A 37 1.00 2.82 3.76
N ASN A 38 0.29 2.59 4.86
CA ASN A 38 -0.29 3.68 5.65
C ASN A 38 0.80 4.63 6.20
N ALA A 39 1.97 4.12 6.59
CA ALA A 39 3.10 4.96 6.99
C ALA A 39 3.60 5.85 5.84
N LEU A 40 3.61 5.33 4.61
CA LEU A 40 3.88 6.09 3.38
C LEU A 40 2.81 7.16 3.13
N GLU A 41 1.53 6.85 3.28
CA GLU A 41 0.45 7.84 3.12
C GLU A 41 0.56 8.99 4.13
N ASN A 42 0.91 8.68 5.37
CA ASN A 42 1.10 9.67 6.43
C ASN A 42 2.32 10.55 6.15
N MET A 43 3.46 9.95 5.77
CA MET A 43 4.65 10.72 5.41
C MET A 43 4.38 11.68 4.24
N LEU A 44 3.64 11.23 3.22
CA LEU A 44 3.23 12.07 2.12
C LEU A 44 2.34 13.24 2.59
N ALA A 45 1.41 12.99 3.52
CA ALA A 45 0.56 14.03 4.09
C ALA A 45 1.39 15.07 4.85
N ASP A 46 2.37 14.64 5.66
CA ASP A 46 3.25 15.52 6.42
C ASP A 46 4.07 16.42 5.49
N ILE A 47 4.68 15.85 4.44
CA ILE A 47 5.47 16.62 3.46
C ILE A 47 4.61 17.67 2.75
N LEU A 48 3.39 17.31 2.37
CA LEU A 48 2.47 18.27 1.75
C LEU A 48 2.09 19.37 2.73
N GLU A 49 1.74 19.04 3.97
CA GLU A 49 1.43 20.06 4.97
C GLU A 49 2.62 21.03 5.17
N MET A 50 3.83 20.50 5.28
CA MET A 50 5.05 21.32 5.39
C MET A 50 5.28 22.18 4.15
N SER A 51 5.11 21.62 2.95
CA SER A 51 5.23 22.34 1.69
C SER A 51 4.26 23.51 1.58
N PHE A 52 2.99 23.28 1.88
CA PHE A 52 1.99 24.35 1.86
C PHE A 52 2.23 25.40 2.95
N ARG A 53 2.77 25.02 4.11
CA ARG A 53 3.21 25.98 5.14
C ARG A 53 4.38 26.84 4.64
N SER A 54 5.43 26.24 4.07
CA SER A 54 6.58 26.98 3.51
C SER A 54 6.17 27.91 2.36
N LEU A 55 5.18 27.52 1.56
CA LEU A 55 4.58 28.35 0.51
C LEU A 55 3.62 29.42 1.04
N LYS A 56 3.38 29.50 2.35
CA LYS A 56 2.38 30.37 2.99
C LYS A 56 0.96 30.19 2.45
N ARG A 57 0.64 28.98 2.01
CA ARG A 57 -0.65 28.60 1.41
C ARG A 57 -1.31 27.41 2.11
N ARG A 58 -1.18 27.33 3.44
CA ARG A 58 -1.82 26.28 4.27
C ARG A 58 -3.33 26.20 4.02
N ASP A 59 -3.97 27.30 3.64
CA ASP A 59 -5.39 27.38 3.27
C ASP A 59 -5.80 26.43 2.13
N LEU A 60 -4.85 26.04 1.27
CA LEU A 60 -5.11 25.15 0.14
C LEU A 60 -5.04 23.67 0.50
N TYR A 61 -4.41 23.30 1.62
CA TYR A 61 -4.25 21.90 2.01
C TYR A 61 -5.37 21.43 2.93
N ARG A 62 -6.06 20.34 2.56
CA ARG A 62 -7.21 19.83 3.30
C ARG A 62 -6.92 18.61 4.19
N GLY A 63 -5.77 17.94 4.01
CA GLY A 63 -5.36 16.80 4.83
C GLY A 63 -6.10 15.47 4.57
N ASN A 64 -7.35 15.49 4.11
CA ASN A 64 -8.20 14.30 3.95
C ASN A 64 -8.30 13.79 2.50
N GLU A 65 -7.38 14.18 1.64
CA GLU A 65 -7.42 13.84 0.22
C GLU A 65 -6.99 12.39 -0.05
N PRO A 66 -7.56 11.72 -1.07
CA PRO A 66 -7.10 10.39 -1.48
C PRO A 66 -5.62 10.40 -1.88
N PHE A 67 -4.95 9.25 -1.72
CA PHE A 67 -3.52 9.09 -2.02
C PHE A 67 -3.12 9.61 -3.41
N GLU A 68 -3.86 9.23 -4.46
CA GLU A 68 -3.61 9.70 -5.83
C GLU A 68 -3.63 11.22 -5.96
N LYS A 69 -4.57 11.88 -5.26
CA LYS A 69 -4.66 13.34 -5.27
C LYS A 69 -3.47 13.97 -4.52
N ARG A 70 -3.03 13.35 -3.43
CA ARG A 70 -1.83 13.79 -2.70
C ARG A 70 -0.57 13.64 -3.56
N LEU A 71 -0.43 12.53 -4.30
CA LEU A 71 0.69 12.33 -5.24
C LEU A 71 0.73 13.41 -6.32
N MET A 72 -0.40 13.64 -7.00
CA MET A 72 -0.51 14.70 -8.01
C MET A 72 -0.15 16.07 -7.40
N THR A 73 -0.59 16.32 -6.18
CA THR A 73 -0.26 17.57 -5.47
C THR A 73 1.24 17.68 -5.19
N LEU A 74 1.90 16.59 -4.80
CA LEU A 74 3.34 16.59 -4.57
C LEU A 74 4.13 16.84 -5.87
N GLU A 75 3.68 16.27 -7.00
CA GLU A 75 4.27 16.55 -8.31
C GLU A 75 4.21 18.06 -8.63
N LEU A 76 3.05 18.68 -8.43
CA LEU A 76 2.85 20.12 -8.66
C LEU A 76 3.69 20.98 -7.69
N VAL A 77 3.76 20.58 -6.42
CA VAL A 77 4.61 21.24 -5.42
C VAL A 77 6.08 21.13 -5.81
N GLY A 78 6.53 20.00 -6.33
CA GLY A 78 7.90 19.82 -6.84
C GLY A 78 8.26 20.77 -7.98
N LEU A 79 7.30 21.15 -8.82
CA LEU A 79 7.51 22.17 -9.84
C LEU A 79 7.70 23.58 -9.25
N ALA A 80 6.99 23.89 -8.16
CA ALA A 80 7.13 25.15 -7.44
C ALA A 80 8.37 25.20 -6.52
N LEU A 81 8.82 24.03 -6.05
CA LEU A 81 9.96 23.85 -5.15
C LEU A 81 11.06 23.01 -5.84
N PRO A 82 11.79 23.55 -6.83
CA PRO A 82 12.69 22.76 -7.70
C PRO A 82 13.91 22.17 -6.99
N ARG A 83 14.19 22.57 -5.74
CA ARG A 83 15.25 21.99 -4.90
C ARG A 83 14.74 20.85 -4.02
N MET A 84 13.43 20.63 -3.96
CA MET A 84 12.85 19.51 -3.25
C MET A 84 13.18 18.21 -3.99
N HIS A 85 13.48 17.16 -3.23
CA HIS A 85 13.66 15.83 -3.78
C HIS A 85 12.44 15.41 -4.61
N THR A 86 12.68 14.75 -5.74
CA THR A 86 11.63 14.24 -6.64
C THR A 86 11.55 12.72 -6.45
N PRO A 87 10.52 12.21 -5.73
CA PRO A 87 10.39 10.78 -5.51
C PRO A 87 9.96 10.05 -6.79
N ASN A 88 10.08 8.73 -6.77
CA ASN A 88 9.67 7.84 -7.87
C ASN A 88 8.13 7.72 -7.93
N PHE A 89 7.48 8.70 -8.54
CA PHE A 89 6.02 8.73 -8.70
C PHE A 89 5.42 7.50 -9.41
N PRO A 90 6.03 6.94 -10.49
CA PRO A 90 5.56 5.68 -11.07
C PRO A 90 5.45 4.53 -10.06
N GLU A 91 6.44 4.38 -9.18
CA GLU A 91 6.43 3.35 -8.14
C GLU A 91 5.35 3.60 -7.08
N LEU A 92 5.17 4.86 -6.67
CA LEU A 92 4.12 5.23 -5.71
C LEU A 92 2.71 4.88 -6.24
N ARG A 93 2.44 5.18 -7.51
CA ARG A 93 1.16 4.79 -8.16
C ARG A 93 1.03 3.27 -8.26
N SER A 94 2.10 2.57 -8.62
CA SER A 94 2.10 1.11 -8.65
C SER A 94 1.75 0.50 -7.29
N LEU A 95 2.31 1.01 -6.19
CA LEU A 95 2.00 0.53 -4.85
C LEU A 95 0.56 0.85 -4.43
N ALA A 96 0.03 2.02 -4.80
CA ALA A 96 -1.36 2.38 -4.55
C ALA A 96 -2.34 1.43 -5.27
N ASP A 97 -2.04 1.08 -6.52
CA ASP A 97 -2.80 0.09 -7.28
C ASP A 97 -2.77 -1.28 -6.62
N GLU A 98 -1.60 -1.76 -6.20
CA GLU A 98 -1.47 -3.04 -5.48
C GLU A 98 -2.20 -3.02 -4.14
N ARG A 99 -2.13 -1.92 -3.37
CA ARG A 99 -2.89 -1.74 -2.13
C ARG A 99 -4.39 -1.81 -2.39
N ASN A 100 -4.90 -1.14 -3.42
CA ASN A 100 -6.31 -1.18 -3.74
C ASN A 100 -6.76 -2.58 -4.17
N LYS A 101 -5.95 -3.29 -4.97
CA LYS A 101 -6.24 -4.69 -5.35
C LYS A 101 -6.31 -5.60 -4.13
N LEU A 102 -5.37 -5.47 -3.19
CA LEU A 102 -5.31 -6.29 -1.98
C LEU A 102 -6.41 -5.94 -0.98
N ALA A 103 -6.72 -4.66 -0.80
CA ALA A 103 -7.77 -4.21 0.13
C ALA A 103 -9.19 -4.63 -0.31
N TYR A 104 -9.42 -4.76 -1.62
CA TYR A 104 -10.73 -5.15 -2.18
C TYR A 104 -10.75 -6.58 -2.73
N GLY A 105 -9.67 -7.34 -2.59
CA GLY A 105 -9.56 -8.70 -3.10
C GLY A 105 -10.35 -9.70 -2.26
N HIS A 106 -10.99 -10.68 -2.91
CA HIS A 106 -11.56 -11.83 -2.21
C HIS A 106 -10.46 -12.87 -1.91
N PHE A 107 -10.49 -13.41 -0.69
CA PHE A 107 -9.60 -14.50 -0.25
C PHE A 107 -10.10 -15.83 -0.82
N ASP A 108 -9.31 -16.45 -1.69
CA ASP A 108 -9.52 -17.82 -2.17
C ASP A 108 -8.18 -18.57 -2.12
N GLN A 109 -8.11 -19.62 -1.29
CA GLN A 109 -6.90 -20.39 -1.05
C GLN A 109 -6.90 -21.63 -1.95
N ASN A 110 -5.82 -21.84 -2.71
CA ASN A 110 -5.62 -23.13 -3.37
C ASN A 110 -5.05 -24.12 -2.34
N PRO A 111 -5.80 -25.19 -1.97
CA PRO A 111 -5.36 -26.12 -0.94
C PRO A 111 -4.17 -27.01 -1.33
N TYR A 112 -3.79 -27.07 -2.61
CA TYR A 112 -2.77 -28.00 -3.10
C TYR A 112 -1.39 -27.36 -3.34
N SER A 113 -1.32 -26.09 -3.73
CA SER A 113 -0.04 -25.41 -4.03
C SER A 113 0.41 -24.43 -2.95
N GLY A 114 -0.46 -24.07 -1.99
CA GLY A 114 -0.19 -22.98 -1.04
C GLY A 114 -0.17 -21.60 -1.70
N GLU A 115 -0.49 -21.51 -2.99
CA GLU A 115 -0.64 -20.26 -3.72
C GLU A 115 -2.05 -19.69 -3.50
N TYR A 116 -2.14 -18.36 -3.42
CA TYR A 116 -3.38 -17.67 -3.09
C TYR A 116 -3.86 -16.93 -4.31
N ARG A 117 -5.16 -16.97 -4.58
CA ARG A 117 -5.77 -16.22 -5.67
C ARG A 117 -6.40 -14.96 -5.10
N VAL A 118 -5.81 -13.80 -5.38
CA VAL A 118 -6.45 -12.52 -5.13
C VAL A 118 -7.32 -12.20 -6.34
N ILE A 119 -8.64 -12.41 -6.19
CA ILE A 119 -9.59 -12.01 -7.22
C ILE A 119 -9.81 -10.51 -7.09
N SER A 120 -9.21 -9.75 -8.01
CA SER A 120 -9.41 -8.31 -8.10
C SER A 120 -10.82 -7.96 -8.60
N ARG A 121 -11.29 -6.77 -8.25
CA ARG A 121 -12.57 -6.19 -8.73
C ARG A 121 -12.46 -5.92 -10.24
N GLY A 122 -12.76 -6.95 -11.05
CA GLY A 122 -12.52 -6.97 -12.49
C GLY A 122 -12.42 -8.37 -13.10
N GLY A 123 -12.43 -9.43 -12.27
CA GLY A 123 -12.49 -10.81 -12.72
C GLY A 123 -11.13 -11.41 -13.09
N VAL A 124 -10.06 -10.62 -13.12
CA VAL A 124 -8.69 -11.12 -13.24
C VAL A 124 -8.21 -11.56 -11.87
N ALA A 125 -8.29 -12.87 -11.66
CA ALA A 125 -7.62 -13.58 -10.59
C ALA A 125 -6.11 -13.47 -10.77
N ARG A 126 -5.42 -12.80 -9.85
CA ARG A 126 -3.96 -12.81 -9.80
C ARG A 126 -3.54 -13.62 -8.59
N GLU A 127 -2.73 -14.65 -8.82
CA GLU A 127 -2.21 -15.44 -7.72
C GLU A 127 -1.02 -14.70 -7.07
N LEU A 128 -1.15 -14.36 -5.79
CA LEU A 128 -0.14 -13.65 -4.99
C LEU A 128 0.22 -14.49 -3.77
N SER A 129 1.47 -14.94 -3.70
CA SER A 129 2.04 -15.61 -2.53
C SER A 129 2.33 -14.63 -1.39
N ALA A 130 2.43 -15.15 -0.15
CA ALA A 130 2.88 -14.35 0.99
C ALA A 130 4.25 -13.70 0.74
N ALA A 131 5.16 -14.40 0.06
CA ALA A 131 6.45 -13.87 -0.34
C ALA A 131 6.33 -12.67 -1.32
N GLN A 132 5.39 -12.72 -2.26
CA GLN A 132 5.13 -11.59 -3.16
C GLN A 132 4.53 -10.39 -2.41
N ILE A 133 3.70 -10.61 -1.40
CA ILE A 133 3.17 -9.52 -0.56
C ILE A 133 4.29 -8.90 0.30
N ARG A 134 5.19 -9.72 0.87
CA ARG A 134 6.37 -9.21 1.58
C ARG A 134 7.26 -8.36 0.65
N ALA A 135 7.41 -8.76 -0.62
CA ALA A 135 8.12 -7.93 -1.59
C ALA A 135 7.42 -6.57 -1.84
N LEU A 136 6.08 -6.49 -1.74
CA LEU A 136 5.36 -5.21 -1.79
C LEU A 136 5.62 -4.37 -0.53
N GLU A 137 5.70 -4.99 0.64
CA GLU A 137 6.09 -4.34 1.90
C GLU A 137 7.49 -3.72 1.79
N ASP A 138 8.47 -4.49 1.31
CA ASP A 138 9.84 -3.99 1.10
C ASP A 138 9.88 -2.82 0.11
N ARG A 139 9.14 -2.91 -0.99
CA ARG A 139 8.99 -1.81 -1.96
C ARG A 139 8.35 -0.57 -1.33
N ALA A 140 7.32 -0.75 -0.50
CA ALA A 140 6.69 0.35 0.22
C ALA A 140 7.64 1.01 1.24
N LEU A 141 8.53 0.24 1.86
CA LEU A 141 9.59 0.78 2.72
C LEU A 141 10.62 1.60 1.94
N VAL A 142 11.03 1.13 0.76
CA VAL A 142 11.93 1.88 -0.13
C VAL A 142 11.26 3.18 -0.57
N ALA A 143 10.01 3.12 -1.02
CA ALA A 143 9.23 4.28 -1.44
C ALA A 143 9.02 5.26 -0.27
N TRP A 144 8.82 4.77 0.95
CA TRP A 144 8.73 5.60 2.15
C TRP A 144 10.03 6.38 2.39
N ASN A 145 11.18 5.73 2.29
CA ASN A 145 12.48 6.40 2.45
C ASN A 145 12.73 7.43 1.35
N ASP A 146 12.30 7.13 0.12
CA ASP A 146 12.39 8.03 -1.02
C ASP A 146 11.54 9.29 -0.79
N VAL A 147 10.27 9.13 -0.43
CA VAL A 147 9.38 10.24 -0.09
C VAL A 147 9.90 11.03 1.12
N ARG A 148 10.38 10.35 2.17
CA ARG A 148 10.98 11.01 3.35
C ARG A 148 12.13 11.93 2.99
N SER A 149 12.85 11.67 1.90
CA SER A 149 13.97 12.53 1.46
C SER A 149 13.52 13.94 1.08
N CYS A 150 12.23 14.16 0.77
CA CYS A 150 11.67 15.50 0.59
C CYS A 150 11.73 16.36 1.87
N LEU A 151 11.75 15.74 3.07
CA LEU A 151 11.82 16.47 4.35
C LEU A 151 13.10 17.30 4.49
N ALA A 152 14.20 16.86 3.87
CA ALA A 152 15.48 17.56 3.94
C ALA A 152 15.33 19.01 3.47
N PHE A 153 14.53 19.26 2.43
CA PHE A 153 14.26 20.60 1.94
C PHE A 153 13.65 21.50 3.04
N HIS A 154 12.67 21.00 3.79
CA HIS A 154 12.01 21.77 4.84
C HIS A 154 12.84 21.96 6.10
N TRP A 155 13.82 21.09 6.37
CA TRP A 155 14.75 21.30 7.49
C TRP A 155 15.74 22.42 7.21
N PHE A 156 16.21 22.54 5.97
CA PHE A 156 17.16 23.59 5.59
C PHE A 156 16.48 24.89 5.16
N ASP A 157 15.20 24.87 4.80
CA ASP A 157 14.41 26.06 4.46
C ASP A 157 13.01 26.07 5.10
N PRO A 158 12.91 26.16 6.45
CA PRO A 158 11.63 26.05 7.15
C PRO A 158 10.63 27.16 6.79
N ASP A 159 11.12 28.36 6.48
CA ASP A 159 10.30 29.55 6.21
C ASP A 159 10.11 29.85 4.71
N GLY A 160 10.61 28.99 3.83
CA GLY A 160 10.60 29.25 2.38
C GLY A 160 11.49 30.44 1.99
N SER A 161 12.50 30.74 2.79
CA SER A 161 13.46 31.83 2.59
C SER A 161 14.31 31.63 1.33
N MET A 162 14.59 30.38 0.94
CA MET A 162 15.36 30.06 -0.28
C MET A 162 14.53 30.18 -1.57
N LEU A 163 13.23 30.47 -1.46
CA LEU A 163 12.37 30.83 -2.59
C LEU A 163 12.56 32.29 -3.04
N ARG A 164 13.24 33.11 -2.23
CA ARG A 164 13.68 34.45 -2.65
C ARG A 164 14.90 34.30 -3.52
N ARG A 165 14.69 34.14 -4.83
CA ARG A 165 15.74 34.45 -5.80
C ARG A 165 16.02 35.95 -5.71
N ASP A 166 17.31 36.26 -5.66
CA ASP A 166 17.88 37.60 -5.71
C ASP A 166 17.13 38.46 -6.74
N GLU A 167 16.47 39.52 -6.26
CA GLU A 167 16.16 40.71 -7.06
C GLU A 167 17.40 41.59 -7.14
#